data_AF-A0A0J1B649-F1
#
_entry.id   AF-A0A0J1B649-F1
#
_cell.length_a   1.000
_cell.length_b   1.000
_cell.length_c   1.000
_cell.angle_alpha   90.00
_cell.angle_beta   90.00
_cell.angle_gamma   90.00
#
_symmetry.space_group_name_H-M   'P 1'
#
loop_
_entity.id
_entity.type
_entity.pdbx_description
1 polymer ?
#
loop_
_entity_poly.entity_id
_entity_poly.type
_entity_poly.pdbx_seq_one_letter_code
_entity_poly.pdbx_strand_id
1 'polypeptide(L)'
;MLRITPEQRDFIHKYMECSDEVQSVVRSMFAVIESEDTTDDDRHRAFATIADALHLNPQEGHGLDFRKSQTEIATKHPDPAWRPIIADRQKQMDSQEATFADRVKTLLQQKNITQEELAERIDCTQSAVSKMLSRKSRPQRKTILKMATALNVEPTALWPDLEVASILDTTAEFASDRQLTAAQAEALDKALSRSPTRVKTRELPSRPGR
;
A
#
# COMPACT_ATOMS: atom_id res chain seq x y z
N MET A 1 -12.00 -49.86 -5.64
CA MET A 1 -10.88 -48.93 -5.36
C MET A 1 -11.08 -47.68 -6.21
N LEU A 2 -11.30 -46.52 -5.58
CA LEU A 2 -11.32 -45.24 -6.28
C LEU A 2 -9.95 -45.02 -6.93
N ARG A 3 -9.91 -44.97 -8.26
CA ARG A 3 -8.68 -44.67 -9.01
C ARG A 3 -8.51 -43.16 -9.05
N ILE A 4 -7.74 -42.63 -8.11
CA ILE A 4 -7.36 -41.21 -8.07
C ILE A 4 -6.30 -40.98 -9.15
N THR A 5 -6.53 -40.01 -10.05
CA THR A 5 -5.56 -39.62 -11.07
C THR A 5 -4.36 -38.88 -10.44
N PRO A 6 -3.20 -38.81 -11.12
CA PRO A 6 -2.07 -38.02 -10.63
C PRO A 6 -2.42 -36.55 -10.34
N GLU A 7 -3.25 -35.94 -11.20
CA GLU A 7 -3.73 -34.55 -11.05
C GLU A 7 -4.63 -34.39 -9.82
N GLN A 8 -5.56 -35.32 -9.61
CA GLN A 8 -6.42 -35.32 -8.42
C GLN A 8 -5.60 -35.52 -7.13
N ARG A 9 -4.52 -36.30 -7.20
CA ARG A 9 -3.62 -36.50 -6.05
C ARG A 9 -2.82 -35.22 -5.74
N ASP A 10 -2.31 -34.53 -6.75
CA ASP A 10 -1.60 -33.25 -6.60
C ASP A 10 -2.53 -32.18 -5.99
N PHE A 11 -3.77 -32.09 -6.48
CA PHE A 11 -4.79 -31.22 -5.91
C PHE A 11 -5.03 -31.50 -4.42
N ILE A 12 -5.27 -32.78 -4.07
CA ILE A 12 -5.54 -33.17 -2.67
C ILE A 12 -4.34 -32.82 -1.78
N HIS A 13 -3.11 -33.07 -2.24
CA HIS A 13 -1.90 -32.74 -1.48
C HIS A 13 -1.82 -31.23 -1.19
N LYS A 14 -1.92 -30.40 -2.24
CA LYS A 14 -1.85 -28.94 -2.12
C LYS A 14 -2.96 -28.37 -1.24
N TYR A 15 -4.17 -28.92 -1.33
CA TYR A 15 -5.29 -28.53 -0.47
C TYR A 15 -5.02 -28.87 1.00
N MET A 16 -4.48 -30.06 1.29
CA MET A 16 -4.19 -30.49 2.67
C MET A 16 -3.00 -29.74 3.30
N GLU A 17 -2.10 -29.19 2.48
CA GLU A 17 -0.97 -28.35 2.94
C GLU A 17 -1.38 -26.89 3.25
N CYS A 18 -2.58 -26.46 2.84
CA CYS A 18 -3.09 -25.12 3.11
C CYS A 18 -3.59 -24.96 4.55
N SER A 19 -3.61 -23.72 5.05
CA SER A 19 -4.19 -23.40 6.38
C SER A 19 -5.71 -23.60 6.39
N ASP A 20 -6.29 -23.70 7.58
CA ASP A 20 -7.73 -23.90 7.77
C ASP A 20 -8.56 -22.78 7.12
N GLU A 21 -8.06 -21.54 7.15
CA GLU A 21 -8.70 -20.39 6.51
C GLU A 21 -8.73 -20.54 4.98
N VAL A 22 -7.61 -20.93 4.38
CA VAL A 22 -7.51 -21.13 2.92
C VAL A 22 -8.37 -22.32 2.48
N GLN A 23 -8.35 -23.42 3.23
CA GLN A 23 -9.22 -24.56 2.98
C GLN A 23 -10.71 -24.17 3.06
N SER A 24 -11.08 -23.29 4.01
CA SER A 24 -12.45 -22.78 4.13
C SER A 24 -12.90 -21.97 2.91
N VAL A 25 -12.02 -21.12 2.37
CA VAL A 25 -12.28 -20.37 1.14
C VAL A 25 -12.48 -21.32 -0.04
N VAL A 26 -11.61 -22.31 -0.20
CA VAL A 26 -11.72 -23.31 -1.29
C VAL A 26 -13.03 -24.08 -1.19
N ARG A 27 -13.44 -24.53 0.00
CA ARG A 27 -14.75 -25.17 0.22
C ARG A 27 -15.92 -24.27 -0.15
N SER A 28 -15.83 -22.98 0.19
CA SER A 28 -16.87 -22.00 -0.15
C SER A 28 -16.98 -21.79 -1.66
N MET A 29 -15.86 -21.79 -2.38
CA MET A 29 -15.86 -21.68 -3.84
C MET A 29 -16.39 -22.94 -4.53
N PHE A 30 -16.18 -24.13 -3.97
CA PHE A 30 -16.84 -25.34 -4.45
C PHE A 30 -18.36 -25.26 -4.33
N ALA A 31 -18.89 -24.72 -3.23
CA ALA A 31 -20.33 -24.50 -3.08
C ALA A 31 -20.88 -23.51 -4.14
N VAL A 32 -20.10 -22.48 -4.51
CA VAL A 32 -20.46 -21.57 -5.62
C VAL A 32 -20.50 -22.33 -6.95
N ILE A 33 -19.53 -23.21 -7.21
CA ILE A 33 -19.49 -24.02 -8.43
C ILE A 33 -20.63 -25.05 -8.48
N GLU A 34 -20.99 -25.67 -7.36
CA GLU A 34 -22.03 -26.71 -7.33
C GLU A 34 -23.46 -26.14 -7.39
N SER A 35 -23.62 -24.84 -7.10
CA SER A 35 -24.92 -24.17 -7.19
C SER A 35 -25.42 -24.04 -8.63
N GLU A 36 -26.69 -24.39 -8.84
CA GLU A 36 -27.40 -24.29 -10.13
C GLU A 36 -27.68 -22.82 -10.52
N ASP A 37 -27.79 -21.92 -9.55
CA ASP A 37 -28.08 -20.49 -9.75
C ASP A 37 -26.83 -19.66 -10.09
N THR A 38 -25.65 -20.27 -10.10
CA THR A 38 -24.38 -19.57 -10.34
C THR A 38 -24.16 -19.32 -11.84
N THR A 39 -23.94 -18.06 -12.19
CA THR A 39 -23.62 -17.63 -13.57
C THR A 39 -22.29 -18.22 -14.06
N ASP A 40 -22.11 -18.33 -15.37
CA ASP A 40 -20.85 -18.81 -15.94
C ASP A 40 -19.65 -17.95 -15.53
N ASP A 41 -19.85 -16.63 -15.43
CA ASP A 41 -18.83 -15.68 -14.96
C ASP A 41 -18.45 -15.92 -13.49
N ASP A 42 -19.44 -16.15 -12.62
CA ASP A 42 -19.20 -16.48 -11.21
C ASP A 42 -18.50 -17.82 -11.05
N ARG A 43 -18.90 -18.81 -11.85
CA ARG A 43 -18.30 -20.14 -11.89
C ARG A 43 -16.83 -20.04 -12.32
N HIS A 44 -16.54 -19.24 -13.35
CA HIS A 44 -15.19 -18.96 -13.80
C HIS A 44 -14.34 -18.28 -12.70
N ARG A 45 -14.90 -17.26 -12.02
CA ARG A 45 -14.24 -16.59 -10.88
C ARG A 45 -13.94 -17.55 -9.73
N ALA A 46 -14.88 -18.43 -9.40
CA ALA A 46 -14.70 -19.43 -8.34
C ALA A 46 -13.58 -20.41 -8.69
N PHE A 47 -13.52 -20.89 -9.94
CA PHE A 47 -12.42 -21.75 -10.42
C PHE A 47 -11.06 -21.05 -10.36
N ALA A 48 -10.97 -19.80 -10.81
CA ALA A 48 -9.74 -19.02 -10.75
C ALA A 48 -9.27 -18.83 -9.29
N THR A 49 -10.20 -18.50 -8.40
CA THR A 49 -9.91 -18.33 -6.97
C THR A 49 -9.38 -19.61 -6.32
N ILE A 50 -9.95 -20.78 -6.65
CA ILE A 50 -9.45 -22.08 -6.16
C ILE A 50 -8.07 -22.37 -6.71
N ALA A 51 -7.87 -22.16 -8.02
CA ALA A 51 -6.60 -22.43 -8.69
C ALA A 51 -5.48 -21.61 -8.09
N ASP A 52 -5.74 -20.35 -7.76
CA ASP A 52 -4.75 -19.46 -7.20
C ASP A 52 -4.52 -19.72 -5.70
N ALA A 53 -5.56 -19.97 -4.91
CA ALA A 53 -5.45 -20.32 -3.49
C ALA A 53 -4.62 -21.59 -3.28
N LEU A 54 -4.71 -22.55 -4.21
CA LEU A 54 -4.00 -23.83 -4.19
C LEU A 54 -2.71 -23.83 -5.02
N HIS A 55 -2.33 -22.70 -5.62
CA HIS A 55 -1.15 -22.59 -6.49
C HIS A 55 -1.12 -23.66 -7.62
N LEU A 56 -2.28 -23.98 -8.19
CA LEU A 56 -2.43 -25.00 -9.24
C LEU A 56 -1.99 -24.47 -10.61
N ASN A 57 -2.04 -23.15 -10.81
CA ASN A 57 -1.50 -22.49 -11.98
C ASN A 57 -0.15 -21.82 -11.63
N PRO A 58 1.00 -22.33 -12.09
CA PRO A 58 2.29 -21.69 -11.89
C PRO A 58 2.50 -20.42 -12.75
N GLN A 59 1.45 -19.90 -13.40
CA GLN A 59 1.46 -18.55 -13.94
C GLN A 59 1.39 -17.56 -12.77
N GLU A 60 2.57 -17.35 -12.18
CA GLU A 60 2.92 -16.30 -11.23
C GLU A 60 1.89 -16.10 -10.12
N GLY A 61 2.14 -16.78 -8.99
CA GLY A 61 1.30 -16.71 -7.80
C GLY A 61 0.86 -15.30 -7.45
N HIS A 62 -0.31 -15.21 -6.83
CA HIS A 62 -1.03 -14.07 -6.26
C HIS A 62 -0.20 -12.96 -5.56
N GLY A 63 0.74 -12.35 -6.27
CA GLY A 63 0.74 -10.93 -6.44
C GLY A 63 0.65 -10.76 -7.94
N LEU A 64 -0.39 -10.07 -8.44
CA LEU A 64 -0.24 -9.42 -9.73
C LEU A 64 1.12 -8.72 -9.67
N ASP A 65 2.09 -9.15 -10.48
CA ASP A 65 3.25 -8.30 -10.70
C ASP A 65 2.68 -7.08 -11.43
N PHE A 66 2.31 -6.08 -10.63
CA PHE A 66 1.66 -4.87 -11.09
C PHE A 66 2.52 -4.23 -12.19
N ARG A 67 3.84 -4.45 -12.21
CA ARG A 67 4.71 -3.93 -13.27
C ARG A 67 4.61 -4.75 -14.55
N LYS A 68 4.59 -6.09 -14.47
CA LYS A 68 4.39 -6.94 -15.65
C LYS A 68 3.04 -6.69 -16.29
N SER A 69 1.97 -6.73 -15.50
CA SER A 69 0.62 -6.41 -15.99
C SER A 69 0.52 -5.01 -16.60
N GLN A 70 1.10 -3.98 -15.98
CA GLN A 70 1.13 -2.63 -16.57
C GLN A 70 1.90 -2.58 -17.91
N THR A 71 3.04 -3.27 -17.99
CA THR A 71 3.84 -3.34 -19.22
C THR A 71 3.10 -4.07 -20.34
N GLU A 72 2.38 -5.13 -20.00
CA GLU A 72 1.51 -5.83 -20.95
C GLU A 72 0.34 -4.97 -21.40
N ILE A 73 -0.29 -4.21 -20.50
CA ILE A 73 -1.36 -3.25 -20.85
C ILE A 73 -0.82 -2.16 -21.78
N ALA A 74 0.36 -1.61 -21.50
CA ALA A 74 0.99 -0.56 -22.32
C ALA A 74 1.30 -1.04 -23.75
N THR A 75 1.70 -2.30 -23.90
CA THR A 75 2.14 -2.86 -25.19
C THR A 75 1.02 -3.51 -25.99
N LYS A 76 0.04 -4.12 -25.32
CA LYS A 76 -1.04 -4.93 -25.92
C LYS A 76 -2.39 -4.21 -25.94
N HIS A 77 -2.45 -2.92 -25.61
CA HIS A 77 -3.72 -2.18 -25.64
C HIS A 77 -4.41 -2.34 -27.02
N PRO A 78 -5.73 -2.68 -27.07
CA PRO A 78 -6.45 -2.96 -28.30
C PRO A 78 -6.41 -1.80 -29.30
N ASP A 79 -6.47 -0.57 -28.79
CA ASP A 79 -6.33 0.65 -29.58
C ASP A 79 -4.87 1.15 -29.56
N PRO A 80 -4.17 1.22 -30.73
CA PRO A 80 -2.79 1.67 -30.83
C PRO A 80 -2.55 3.11 -30.38
N ALA A 81 -3.56 3.99 -30.45
CA ALA A 81 -3.42 5.40 -30.08
C ALA A 81 -3.15 5.59 -28.58
N TRP A 82 -3.61 4.66 -27.74
CA TRP A 82 -3.44 4.71 -26.29
C TRP A 82 -2.09 4.16 -25.82
N ARG A 83 -1.44 3.29 -26.59
CA ARG A 83 -0.15 2.68 -26.23
C ARG A 83 0.92 3.71 -25.82
N PRO A 84 1.20 4.78 -26.60
CA PRO A 84 2.18 5.79 -26.20
C PRO A 84 1.75 6.55 -24.93
N ILE A 85 0.46 6.83 -24.76
CA ILE A 85 -0.07 7.54 -23.58
C ILE A 85 0.13 6.71 -22.31
N ILE A 86 -0.18 5.41 -22.38
CA ILE A 86 -0.02 4.48 -21.25
C ILE A 86 1.47 4.29 -20.95
N ALA A 87 2.30 4.13 -21.98
CA ALA A 87 3.75 3.98 -21.82
C ALA A 87 4.40 5.21 -21.17
N ASP A 88 4.04 6.43 -21.60
CA ASP A 88 4.54 7.67 -21.00
C ASP A 88 4.09 7.82 -19.55
N ARG A 89 2.82 7.50 -19.25
CA ARG A 89 2.31 7.52 -17.87
C ARG A 89 3.06 6.52 -16.99
N GLN A 90 3.31 5.31 -17.48
CA GLN A 90 4.06 4.30 -16.75
C GLN A 90 5.50 4.73 -16.50
N LYS A 91 6.15 5.34 -17.50
CA LYS A 91 7.49 5.92 -17.36
C LYS A 91 7.53 7.03 -16.32
N GLN A 92 6.54 7.92 -16.30
CA GLN A 92 6.43 8.97 -15.28
C GLN A 92 6.27 8.34 -13.89
N MET A 93 5.38 7.36 -13.74
CA MET A 93 5.17 6.63 -12.50
C MET A 93 6.44 5.96 -11.99
N ASP A 94 7.19 5.29 -12.86
CA ASP A 94 8.47 4.64 -12.53
C ASP A 94 9.54 5.65 -12.09
N SER A 95 9.59 6.82 -12.72
CA SER A 95 10.50 7.92 -12.35
C SER A 95 10.18 8.51 -10.98
N GLN A 96 8.89 8.64 -10.65
CA GLN A 96 8.46 9.11 -9.32
C GLN A 96 8.85 8.11 -8.22
N GLU A 97 8.65 6.81 -8.45
CA GLU A 97 9.04 5.77 -7.49
C GLU A 97 10.56 5.70 -7.28
N ALA A 98 11.34 5.88 -8.35
CA ALA A 98 12.80 6.00 -8.25
C ALA A 98 13.21 7.19 -7.38
N THR A 99 12.65 8.37 -7.68
CA THR A 99 12.93 9.60 -6.94
C THR A 99 12.58 9.44 -5.46
N PHE A 100 11.40 8.88 -5.16
CA PHE A 100 10.98 8.62 -3.78
C PHE A 100 11.95 7.71 -3.04
N ALA A 101 12.30 6.56 -3.63
CA ALA A 101 13.16 5.57 -2.99
C ALA A 101 14.55 6.15 -2.68
N ASP A 102 15.12 6.91 -3.62
CA ASP A 102 16.43 7.52 -3.45
C ASP A 102 16.41 8.60 -2.36
N ARG A 103 15.41 9.48 -2.36
CA ARG A 103 15.29 10.54 -1.36
C ARG A 103 15.07 9.99 0.05
N VAL A 104 14.23 8.97 0.22
CA VAL A 104 14.04 8.34 1.54
C VAL A 104 15.34 7.69 2.02
N LYS A 105 16.07 6.96 1.16
CA LYS A 105 17.37 6.37 1.53
C LYS A 105 18.36 7.44 1.98
N THR A 106 18.46 8.54 1.25
CA THR A 106 19.33 9.67 1.62
C THR A 106 18.94 10.26 2.97
N LEU A 107 17.64 10.48 3.22
CA LEU A 107 17.17 11.03 4.50
C LEU A 107 17.43 10.08 5.67
N LEU A 108 17.26 8.78 5.49
CA LEU A 108 17.58 7.77 6.51
C LEU A 108 19.07 7.80 6.87
N GLN A 109 19.95 7.87 5.86
CA GLN A 109 21.38 7.99 6.07
C GLN A 109 21.75 9.30 6.80
N GLN A 110 21.21 10.43 6.35
CA GLN A 110 21.50 11.74 6.94
C GLN A 110 21.03 11.86 8.40
N LYS A 111 19.91 11.21 8.74
CA LYS A 111 19.32 11.26 10.08
C LYS A 111 19.74 10.08 10.97
N ASN A 112 20.57 9.17 10.44
CA ASN A 112 20.97 7.94 11.10
C ASN A 112 19.76 7.13 11.64
N ILE A 113 18.76 6.93 10.78
CA ILE A 113 17.53 6.19 11.07
C ILE A 113 17.55 4.88 10.26
N THR A 114 17.21 3.75 10.88
CA THR A 114 17.10 2.45 10.19
C THR A 114 15.74 2.26 9.50
N GLN A 115 15.60 1.25 8.65
CA GLN A 115 14.30 0.95 8.03
C GLN A 115 13.30 0.43 9.08
N GLU A 116 13.79 -0.32 10.05
CA GLU A 116 13.06 -0.83 11.21
C GLU A 116 12.51 0.34 12.03
N GLU A 117 13.35 1.31 12.40
CA GLU A 117 12.94 2.49 13.16
C GLU A 117 11.93 3.36 12.40
N LEU A 118 12.11 3.50 11.08
CA LEU A 118 11.12 4.21 10.26
C LEU A 118 9.79 3.47 10.26
N ALA A 119 9.81 2.15 10.10
CA ALA A 119 8.62 1.32 10.09
C ALA A 119 7.84 1.43 11.40
N GLU A 120 8.53 1.40 12.53
CA GLU A 120 7.95 1.62 13.87
C GLU A 120 7.30 3.00 13.96
N ARG A 121 7.97 4.06 13.51
CA ARG A 121 7.44 5.44 13.57
C ARG A 121 6.18 5.65 12.73
N ILE A 122 6.02 4.91 11.63
CA ILE A 122 4.87 5.05 10.72
C ILE A 122 3.80 3.97 10.92
N ASP A 123 3.99 3.09 11.90
CA ASP A 123 3.10 1.97 12.20
C ASP A 123 2.92 1.04 10.99
N CYS A 124 4.04 0.48 10.50
CA CYS A 124 4.04 -0.57 9.47
C CYS A 124 5.16 -1.59 9.70
N THR A 125 5.25 -2.59 8.82
CA THR A 125 6.35 -3.57 8.87
C THR A 125 7.60 -3.05 8.18
N GLN A 126 8.77 -3.47 8.67
CA GLN A 126 10.03 -3.19 7.98
C GLN A 126 10.06 -3.74 6.56
N SER A 127 9.45 -4.91 6.33
CA SER A 127 9.32 -5.51 5.00
C SER A 127 8.57 -4.58 4.04
N ALA A 128 7.53 -3.88 4.50
CA ALA A 128 6.82 -2.89 3.69
C ALA A 128 7.73 -1.72 3.30
N VAL A 129 8.52 -1.19 4.25
CA VAL A 129 9.51 -0.14 3.97
C VAL A 129 10.53 -0.61 2.95
N SER A 130 11.09 -1.81 3.14
CA SER A 130 12.06 -2.41 2.22
C SER A 130 11.50 -2.61 0.80
N LYS A 131 10.25 -3.09 0.68
CA LYS A 131 9.56 -3.22 -0.63
C LYS A 131 9.36 -1.86 -1.31
N MET A 132 9.04 -0.81 -0.56
CA MET A 132 8.94 0.55 -1.09
C MET A 132 10.30 1.08 -1.57
N LEU A 133 11.36 0.92 -0.78
CA LEU A 133 12.71 1.40 -1.13
C LEU A 133 13.40 0.58 -2.23
N SER A 134 12.99 -0.66 -2.43
CA SER A 134 13.39 -1.51 -3.55
C SER A 134 12.47 -1.39 -4.77
N ARG A 135 11.45 -0.54 -4.72
CA ARG A 135 10.46 -0.31 -5.80
C ARG A 135 9.71 -1.58 -6.22
N LYS A 136 9.55 -2.51 -5.27
CA LYS A 136 8.68 -3.69 -5.39
C LYS A 136 7.24 -3.38 -5.00
N SER A 137 7.00 -2.24 -4.33
CA SER A 137 5.68 -1.73 -4.02
C SER A 137 5.67 -0.21 -4.06
N ARG A 138 4.62 0.39 -4.62
CA ARG A 138 4.44 1.84 -4.60
C ARG A 138 3.87 2.29 -3.25
N PRO A 139 4.41 3.34 -2.62
CA PRO A 139 3.82 3.90 -1.40
C PRO A 139 2.46 4.54 -1.70
N GLN A 140 1.49 4.33 -0.82
CA GLN A 140 0.23 5.09 -0.86
C GLN A 140 0.46 6.52 -0.34
N ARG A 141 -0.39 7.47 -0.76
CA ARG A 141 -0.37 8.87 -0.30
C ARG A 141 -0.29 8.98 1.23
N LYS A 142 -1.14 8.25 1.95
CA LYS A 142 -1.17 8.21 3.42
C LYS A 142 0.19 7.79 4.00
N THR A 143 0.84 6.81 3.38
CA THR A 143 2.18 6.35 3.78
C THR A 143 3.24 7.41 3.54
N ILE A 144 3.20 8.11 2.40
CA ILE A 144 4.12 9.23 2.11
C ILE A 144 3.99 10.32 3.18
N LEU A 145 2.76 10.70 3.56
CA LEU A 145 2.53 11.70 4.61
C LEU A 145 3.07 11.24 5.96
N LYS A 146 2.78 10.00 6.37
CA LYS A 146 3.33 9.42 7.62
C LYS A 146 4.86 9.44 7.62
N MET A 147 5.49 9.05 6.52
CA MET A 147 6.96 9.04 6.39
C MET A 147 7.54 10.45 6.44
N ALA A 148 6.90 11.42 5.77
CA ALA A 148 7.30 12.82 5.81
C ALA A 148 7.26 13.38 7.24
N THR A 149 6.18 13.13 7.98
CA THR A 149 6.07 13.47 9.39
C THR A 149 7.15 12.78 10.25
N ALA A 150 7.34 11.46 10.09
CA ALA A 150 8.33 10.70 10.85
C ALA A 150 9.79 11.11 10.58
N LEU A 151 10.06 11.64 9.38
CA LEU A 151 11.36 12.16 8.96
C LEU A 151 11.49 13.67 9.19
N ASN A 152 10.43 14.36 9.62
CA ASN A 152 10.37 15.81 9.79
C ASN A 152 10.80 16.56 8.52
N VAL A 153 10.14 16.26 7.40
CA VAL A 153 10.32 16.91 6.09
C VAL A 153 8.95 17.17 5.46
N GLU A 154 8.90 18.07 4.48
CA GLU A 154 7.70 18.27 3.68
C GLU A 154 7.39 17.04 2.80
N PRO A 155 6.12 16.66 2.59
CA PRO A 155 5.77 15.54 1.72
C PRO A 155 6.32 15.65 0.29
N THR A 156 6.41 16.89 -0.24
CA THR A 156 7.00 17.18 -1.56
C THR A 156 8.50 16.90 -1.62
N ALA A 157 9.18 16.89 -0.46
CA ALA A 157 10.56 16.44 -0.36
C ALA A 157 10.65 14.93 -0.62
N LEU A 158 9.63 14.12 -0.34
CA LEU A 158 9.62 12.70 -0.71
C LEU A 158 9.04 12.46 -2.10
N TRP A 159 8.03 13.24 -2.50
CA TRP A 159 7.29 13.06 -3.74
C TRP A 159 6.99 14.42 -4.41
N PRO A 160 7.77 14.85 -5.43
CA PRO A 160 7.67 16.21 -5.99
C PRO A 160 6.28 16.60 -6.50
N ASP A 161 5.60 15.66 -7.14
CA ASP A 161 4.31 15.89 -7.80
C ASP A 161 3.12 15.69 -6.85
N LEU A 162 3.35 15.71 -5.54
CA LEU A 162 2.28 15.57 -4.57
C LEU A 162 1.50 16.87 -4.52
N GLU A 163 0.30 16.89 -5.10
CA GLU A 163 -0.58 18.06 -5.05
C GLU A 163 -0.98 18.36 -3.60
N VAL A 164 -0.58 19.55 -3.12
CA VAL A 164 -0.85 20.04 -1.77
C VAL A 164 -2.35 20.27 -1.53
N ALA A 165 -3.10 20.62 -2.59
CA ALA A 165 -4.54 20.83 -2.51
C ALA A 165 -5.29 19.58 -2.00
N SER A 166 -4.96 18.41 -2.53
CA SER A 166 -5.55 17.15 -2.07
C SER A 166 -5.03 16.70 -0.69
N ILE A 167 -4.04 17.38 -0.08
CA ILE A 167 -3.57 17.09 1.29
C ILE A 167 -4.55 17.71 2.30
N LEU A 168 -5.03 18.92 1.99
CA LEU A 168 -5.95 19.67 2.83
C LEU A 168 -7.36 19.06 2.82
N ASP A 169 -7.79 18.51 1.69
CA ASP A 169 -9.11 17.87 1.59
C ASP A 169 -9.19 16.62 2.48
N THR A 170 -8.17 15.75 2.44
CA THR A 170 -8.14 14.55 3.28
C THR A 170 -8.04 14.88 4.77
N THR A 171 -7.24 15.88 5.18
CA THR A 171 -7.16 16.28 6.60
C THR A 171 -8.41 17.01 7.08
N ALA A 172 -9.10 17.75 6.21
CA ALA A 172 -10.39 18.36 6.50
C ALA A 172 -11.51 17.31 6.63
N GLU A 173 -11.49 16.24 5.83
CA GLU A 173 -12.39 15.09 5.98
C GLU A 173 -12.16 14.38 7.34
N PHE A 174 -10.91 14.18 7.76
CA PHE A 174 -10.60 13.63 9.09
C PHE A 174 -11.02 14.54 10.26
N ALA A 175 -11.02 15.86 10.08
CA ALA A 175 -11.51 16.80 11.10
C ALA A 175 -13.05 16.82 11.17
N SER A 176 -13.72 16.46 10.08
CA SER A 176 -15.18 16.50 9.97
C SER A 176 -15.88 15.27 10.56
N ASP A 177 -15.16 14.16 10.74
CA ASP A 177 -15.72 12.90 11.29
C ASP A 177 -15.76 12.86 12.83
N ARG A 178 -15.08 13.81 13.50
CA ARG A 178 -15.36 14.11 14.90
C ARG A 178 -16.39 15.22 14.94
N GLN A 179 -17.65 14.89 15.22
CA GLN A 179 -18.60 15.91 15.71
C GLN A 179 -18.00 16.55 16.97
N LEU A 180 -17.33 17.68 16.80
CA LEU A 180 -16.96 18.56 17.89
C LEU A 180 -18.27 19.08 18.47
N THR A 181 -18.48 18.87 19.76
CA THR A 181 -19.58 19.54 20.45
C THR A 181 -19.38 21.05 20.33
N ALA A 182 -20.45 21.84 20.38
CA ALA A 182 -20.37 23.30 20.25
C ALA A 182 -19.33 23.91 21.22
N ALA A 183 -19.23 23.36 22.43
CA ALA A 183 -18.24 23.77 23.43
C ALA A 183 -16.79 23.48 23.02
N GLN A 184 -16.54 22.38 22.32
CA GLN A 184 -15.20 22.02 21.84
C GLN A 184 -14.78 22.84 20.62
N ALA A 185 -15.71 23.14 19.72
CA ALA A 185 -15.47 24.05 18.59
C ALA A 185 -15.15 25.47 19.09
N GLU A 186 -15.91 25.97 20.06
CA GLU A 186 -15.70 27.28 20.67
C GLU A 186 -14.36 27.34 21.45
N ALA A 187 -13.98 26.26 22.15
CA ALA A 187 -12.70 26.18 22.83
C ALA A 187 -11.51 26.21 21.86
N LEU A 188 -11.64 25.57 20.68
CA LEU A 188 -10.62 25.56 19.65
C LEU A 188 -10.46 26.95 18.99
N ASP A 189 -11.57 27.59 18.65
CA ASP A 189 -11.58 28.94 18.08
C ASP A 189 -10.97 29.97 19.05
N LYS A 190 -11.29 29.84 20.34
CA LYS A 190 -10.70 30.66 21.42
C LYS A 190 -9.21 30.39 21.64
N ALA A 191 -8.72 29.20 21.31
CA ALA A 191 -7.30 28.86 21.39
C ALA A 191 -6.51 29.41 20.20
N LEU A 192 -7.09 29.34 18.99
CA LEU A 192 -6.49 29.85 17.75
C LEU A 192 -6.47 31.38 17.69
N SER A 193 -7.44 32.05 18.31
CA SER A 193 -7.53 33.52 18.37
C SER A 193 -6.64 34.15 19.46
N ARG A 194 -6.02 33.36 20.34
CA ARG A 194 -5.06 33.88 21.32
C ARG A 194 -3.72 34.15 20.66
N SER A 195 -3.24 35.39 20.76
CA SER A 195 -1.87 35.72 20.35
C SER A 195 -0.88 34.83 21.12
N PRO A 196 0.13 34.23 20.45
CA PRO A 196 1.04 33.29 21.09
C PRO A 196 1.80 33.99 22.22
N THR A 197 1.50 33.61 23.46
CA THR A 197 2.25 34.08 24.63
C THR A 197 3.69 33.65 24.45
N ARG A 198 4.62 34.62 24.41
CA ARG A 198 6.06 34.36 24.30
C ARG A 198 6.51 33.52 25.49
N VAL A 199 6.53 32.20 25.33
CA VAL A 199 7.02 31.27 26.34
C VAL A 199 8.52 31.56 26.52
N LYS A 200 8.92 32.00 27.72
CA LYS A 200 10.35 32.12 28.07
C LYS A 200 10.93 30.71 28.10
N THR A 201 11.56 30.28 27.00
CA THR A 201 12.33 29.05 26.94
C THR A 201 13.53 29.16 27.87
N ARG A 202 13.61 28.25 28.84
CA ARG A 202 14.79 28.07 29.70
C ARG A 202 15.92 27.52 28.84
N GLU A 203 17.07 28.19 28.82
CA GLU A 203 18.23 27.75 28.04
C GLU A 203 18.68 26.34 28.48
N LEU A 204 18.86 25.46 27.50
CA LEU A 204 19.34 24.10 27.70
C LEU A 204 20.84 24.15 28.05
N PRO A 205 21.30 23.41 29.08
CA PRO A 205 22.71 23.38 29.42
C PRO A 205 23.52 22.75 28.27
N SER A 206 24.60 23.44 27.89
CA SER A 206 25.52 22.98 26.87
C SER A 206 26.22 21.69 27.31
N ARG A 207 26.23 20.69 26.42
CA ARG A 207 26.82 19.37 26.66
C ARG A 207 28.35 19.51 26.76
N PRO A 208 29.03 19.00 27.81
CA PRO A 208 30.49 19.01 27.86
C PRO A 208 31.03 17.94 26.89
N GLY A 209 31.99 18.36 26.08
CA GLY A 209 32.56 17.54 25.00
C GLY A 209 33.35 16.33 25.49
N ARG A 210 33.24 15.24 24.72
CA ARG A 210 34.27 14.22 24.48
C ARG A 210 34.01 13.58 23.13
#